data_AF-A0A919MT36-F1
#
_entry.id   AF-A0A919MT36-F1
#
_cell.length_a   1.000
_cell.length_b   1.000
_cell.length_c   1.000
_cell.angle_alpha   90.00
_cell.angle_beta   90.00
_cell.angle_gamma   90.00
#
_symmetry.space_group_name_H-M   'P 1'
#
loop_
_entity.id
_entity.type
_entity.pdbx_description
1 polymer ?
#
loop_
_entity_poly.entity_id
_entity_poly.type
_entity_poly.pdbx_seq_one_letter_code
_entity_poly.pdbx_strand_id
1 'polypeptide(L)'
;MTIVANIDVNQQFATTRAAQFEAAKDASADFDRRIADGKLTAIGNGRFRVTDPDSWDNGEILLRQADGQILPQHGLDTTTGRAALYSTTPAWHGLGNIVPGGTSDIDEVLDLGGINFRVERRPVLFQPEPDSSPIMLADQFVNFRDDTYAGLGVVGARYEVIQNRQAFEFLQDLVDDYGVIWESAGALREGRKVFVSMRLPQTITIDAEGINDEIVPFVVAINSHDGSSLFQNVVTPWRPLCGNTERFAVRDAYARWGVRHTKNAAERIEEARRTLKLSIKYYDEFAAEEEALARTDLALAEFHQVIGQLWAAPDETAPAKTLNNHARRLDALTDLWADNTERLGRTAYAAERAITEYTDWKTRMRPTGNLRGNNLAARATAVLEGTADDKKSQAHRLLLQRVNR
;
A
#
# COMPACT_ATOMS: atom_id res chain seq x y z
N MET A 1 -17.81 12.02 27.42
CA MET A 1 -17.34 11.76 26.05
C MET A 1 -16.14 10.83 26.21
N THR A 2 -16.38 9.52 26.06
CA THR A 2 -15.37 8.50 26.30
C THR A 2 -14.35 8.60 25.17
N ILE A 3 -13.13 9.01 25.49
CA ILE A 3 -12.00 8.95 24.56
C ILE A 3 -11.80 7.46 24.28
N VAL A 4 -12.29 6.99 23.13
CA VAL A 4 -11.93 5.67 22.63
C VAL A 4 -10.45 5.78 22.31
N ALA A 5 -9.61 5.05 23.04
CA ALA A 5 -8.18 5.04 22.78
C ALA A 5 -7.96 4.57 21.33
N ASN A 6 -7.21 5.34 20.54
CA ASN A 6 -6.76 4.94 19.21
C ASN A 6 -5.93 3.66 19.34
N ILE A 7 -6.32 2.60 18.63
CA ILE A 7 -5.59 1.33 18.65
C ILE A 7 -5.15 0.98 17.23
N ASP A 8 -3.84 0.98 16.99
CA ASP A 8 -3.23 0.41 15.78
C ASP A 8 -3.75 -1.03 15.59
N VAL A 9 -4.35 -1.31 14.44
CA VAL A 9 -4.92 -2.62 14.10
C VAL A 9 -3.90 -3.76 14.27
N ASN A 10 -2.61 -3.48 14.06
CA ASN A 10 -1.53 -4.43 14.26
C ASN A 10 -1.26 -4.67 15.75
N GLN A 11 -1.30 -3.62 16.57
CA GLN A 11 -1.16 -3.73 18.03
C GLN A 11 -2.37 -4.41 18.67
N GLN A 12 -3.58 -4.10 18.19
CA GLN A 12 -4.81 -4.78 18.63
C GLN A 12 -4.75 -6.28 18.30
N PHE A 13 -4.33 -6.62 17.07
CA PHE A 13 -4.14 -8.01 16.67
C PHE A 13 -3.09 -8.70 17.54
N ALA A 14 -1.92 -8.09 17.75
CA ALA A 14 -0.87 -8.65 18.58
C ALA A 14 -1.32 -8.88 20.04
N THR A 15 -2.01 -7.90 20.63
CA THR A 15 -2.53 -7.97 22.01
C THR A 15 -3.59 -9.07 22.15
N THR A 16 -4.54 -9.11 21.21
CA THR A 16 -5.58 -10.15 21.17
C THR A 16 -4.96 -11.53 21.01
N ARG A 17 -3.92 -11.67 20.17
CA ARG A 17 -3.21 -12.93 19.95
C ARG A 17 -2.44 -13.39 21.17
N ALA A 18 -1.75 -12.49 21.85
CA ALA A 18 -1.07 -12.81 23.11
C ALA A 18 -2.07 -13.31 24.16
N ALA A 19 -3.23 -12.66 24.27
CA ALA A 19 -4.30 -13.10 25.18
C ALA A 19 -4.89 -14.47 24.79
N GLN A 20 -5.10 -14.73 23.49
CA GLN A 20 -5.54 -16.03 22.99
C GLN A 20 -4.52 -17.14 23.25
N PHE A 21 -3.23 -16.86 23.10
CA PHE A 21 -2.17 -17.83 23.38
C PHE A 21 -2.16 -18.24 24.86
N GLU A 22 -2.35 -17.29 25.78
CA GLU A 22 -2.48 -17.60 27.20
C GLU A 22 -3.80 -18.34 27.53
N ALA A 23 -4.90 -17.98 26.88
CA ALA A 23 -6.20 -18.65 27.04
C ALA A 23 -6.26 -20.05 26.41
N ALA A 24 -5.39 -20.35 25.42
CA ALA A 24 -5.35 -21.64 24.73
C ALA A 24 -5.01 -22.82 25.65
N LYS A 25 -4.45 -22.56 26.84
CA LYS A 25 -4.24 -23.56 27.90
C LYS A 25 -5.57 -24.16 28.42
N ASP A 26 -6.69 -23.47 28.24
CA ASP A 26 -8.04 -23.87 28.73
C ASP A 26 -9.03 -24.23 27.60
N ALA A 27 -8.62 -24.20 26.32
CA ALA A 27 -9.53 -24.02 25.16
C ALA A 27 -10.09 -25.30 24.48
N SER A 28 -9.75 -26.52 24.93
CA SER A 28 -10.14 -27.74 24.20
C SER A 28 -11.66 -27.91 24.05
N ALA A 29 -12.44 -27.52 25.05
CA ALA A 29 -13.90 -27.67 25.03
C ALA A 29 -14.62 -26.68 24.09
N ASP A 30 -14.10 -25.45 23.95
CA ASP A 30 -14.65 -24.47 23.01
C ASP A 30 -14.29 -24.81 21.55
N PHE A 31 -13.09 -25.33 21.34
CA PHE A 31 -12.63 -25.78 20.04
C PHE A 31 -13.45 -26.95 19.50
N ASP A 32 -13.69 -27.96 20.34
CA ASP A 32 -14.52 -29.11 19.96
C ASP A 32 -15.98 -28.67 19.69
N ARG A 33 -16.49 -27.65 20.41
CA ARG A 33 -17.79 -27.01 20.12
C ARG A 33 -17.81 -26.30 18.76
N ARG A 34 -16.80 -25.48 18.45
CA ARG A 34 -16.68 -24.79 17.15
C ARG A 34 -16.59 -25.77 15.97
N ILE A 35 -16.00 -26.96 16.17
CA ILE A 35 -16.04 -28.04 15.17
C ILE A 35 -17.47 -28.54 14.98
N ALA A 36 -18.18 -28.83 16.08
CA ALA A 36 -19.57 -29.32 16.02
C ALA A 36 -20.52 -28.31 15.34
N ASP A 37 -20.30 -27.02 15.57
CA ASP A 37 -21.10 -25.93 14.99
C ASP A 37 -20.74 -25.62 13.51
N GLY A 38 -19.81 -26.36 12.90
CA GLY A 38 -19.36 -26.13 11.52
C GLY A 38 -18.51 -24.86 11.34
N LYS A 39 -18.10 -24.23 12.45
CA LYS A 39 -17.27 -23.02 12.51
C LYS A 39 -15.77 -23.34 12.38
N LEU A 40 -15.39 -24.62 12.48
CA LEU A 40 -14.06 -25.15 12.19
C LEU A 40 -14.16 -26.38 11.29
N THR A 41 -13.39 -26.39 10.21
CA THR A 41 -13.31 -27.51 9.26
C THR A 41 -11.93 -28.17 9.34
N ALA A 42 -11.88 -29.48 9.61
CA ALA A 42 -10.62 -30.23 9.61
C ALA A 42 -10.01 -30.26 8.19
N ILE A 43 -8.70 -29.99 8.10
CA ILE A 43 -7.94 -29.99 6.83
C ILE A 43 -6.73 -30.95 6.85
N GLY A 44 -6.69 -31.86 7.84
CA GLY A 44 -5.69 -32.93 7.95
C GLY A 44 -4.43 -32.55 8.75
N ASN A 45 -3.71 -33.57 9.25
CA ASN A 45 -2.49 -33.43 10.06
C ASN A 45 -2.66 -32.55 11.31
N GLY A 46 -3.76 -32.71 12.04
CA GLY A 46 -4.08 -31.91 13.22
C GLY A 46 -4.42 -30.44 12.92
N ARG A 47 -4.59 -30.07 11.65
CA ARG A 47 -4.94 -28.70 11.24
C ARG A 47 -6.43 -28.53 11.00
N PHE A 48 -6.94 -27.37 11.38
CA PHE A 48 -8.34 -26.99 11.27
C PHE A 48 -8.43 -25.58 10.69
N ARG A 49 -9.29 -25.38 9.69
CA ARG A 49 -9.58 -24.07 9.11
C ARG A 49 -10.78 -23.46 9.80
N VAL A 50 -10.67 -22.22 10.27
CA VAL A 50 -11.82 -21.44 10.73
C VAL A 50 -12.70 -21.12 9.52
N THR A 51 -13.98 -21.46 9.64
CA THR A 51 -15.01 -21.25 8.59
C THR A 51 -16.17 -20.37 9.09
N ASP A 52 -15.99 -19.73 10.24
CA ASP A 52 -16.98 -18.82 10.83
C ASP A 52 -16.91 -17.43 10.16
N PRO A 53 -17.89 -17.04 9.31
CA PRO A 53 -17.85 -15.76 8.59
C PRO A 53 -17.96 -14.54 9.50
N ASP A 54 -18.56 -14.72 10.69
CA ASP A 54 -18.76 -13.64 11.66
C ASP A 54 -17.56 -13.49 12.61
N SER A 55 -16.58 -14.39 12.51
CA SER A 55 -15.38 -14.36 13.33
C SER A 55 -14.24 -13.63 12.63
N TRP A 56 -13.50 -12.84 13.40
CA TRP A 56 -12.36 -12.08 12.90
C TRP A 56 -11.18 -12.97 12.45
N ASP A 57 -11.14 -14.22 12.91
CA ASP A 57 -10.17 -15.25 12.52
C ASP A 57 -10.64 -16.11 11.32
N ASN A 58 -11.72 -15.74 10.61
CA ASN A 58 -12.22 -16.51 9.47
C ASN A 58 -11.13 -16.82 8.43
N GLY A 59 -11.01 -18.08 8.04
CA GLY A 59 -9.99 -18.60 7.13
C GLY A 59 -8.64 -18.95 7.79
N GLU A 60 -8.43 -18.63 9.07
CA GLU A 60 -7.24 -19.03 9.83
C GLU A 60 -7.07 -20.55 9.89
N ILE A 61 -5.82 -21.01 10.02
CA ILE A 61 -5.53 -22.41 10.32
C ILE A 61 -5.05 -22.51 11.78
N LEU A 62 -5.70 -23.38 12.54
CA LEU A 62 -5.34 -23.75 13.90
C LEU A 62 -4.70 -25.15 13.89
N LEU A 63 -3.67 -25.36 14.71
CA LEU A 63 -2.99 -26.63 14.88
C LEU A 63 -3.29 -27.19 16.27
N ARG A 64 -3.87 -28.39 16.33
CA ARG A 64 -3.96 -29.17 17.56
C ARG A 64 -2.71 -30.04 17.69
N GLN A 65 -1.89 -29.75 18.69
CA GLN A 65 -0.68 -30.50 19.02
C GLN A 65 -1.03 -31.84 19.70
N ALA A 66 -0.05 -32.74 19.76
CA ALA A 66 -0.21 -34.08 20.34
C ALA A 66 -0.51 -34.05 21.85
N ASP A 67 -0.11 -32.99 22.54
CA ASP A 67 -0.39 -32.73 23.96
C ASP A 67 -1.77 -32.09 24.19
N GLY A 68 -2.56 -31.88 23.12
CA GLY A 68 -3.89 -31.30 23.18
C GLY A 68 -3.94 -29.78 23.08
N GLN A 69 -2.79 -29.08 23.09
CA GLN A 69 -2.74 -27.64 22.91
C GLN A 69 -3.24 -27.24 21.51
N ILE A 70 -4.02 -26.17 21.44
CA ILE A 70 -4.49 -25.61 20.18
C ILE A 70 -3.76 -24.30 19.96
N LEU A 71 -2.88 -24.29 18.98
CA LEU A 71 -2.06 -23.12 18.67
C LEU A 71 -2.49 -22.54 17.32
N PRO A 72 -2.62 -21.21 17.22
CA PRO A 72 -2.76 -20.56 15.92
C PRO A 72 -1.52 -20.84 15.07
N GLN A 73 -1.72 -21.26 13.82
CA GLN A 73 -0.61 -21.54 12.92
C GLN A 73 -0.07 -20.21 12.38
N HIS A 74 1.14 -19.85 12.78
CA HIS A 74 1.83 -18.65 12.27
C HIS A 74 2.04 -18.73 10.74
N GLY A 75 2.13 -19.94 10.18
CA GLY A 75 2.20 -20.15 8.72
C GLY A 75 3.52 -19.71 8.08
N LEU A 76 4.50 -19.31 8.88
CA LEU A 76 5.87 -19.06 8.46
C LEU A 76 6.54 -20.37 8.08
N ASP A 77 7.40 -20.27 7.08
CA ASP A 77 8.31 -21.34 6.72
C ASP A 77 9.33 -21.60 7.83
N THR A 78 9.53 -22.87 8.15
CA THR A 78 10.48 -23.36 9.17
C THR A 78 11.37 -24.49 8.62
N THR A 79 11.33 -24.73 7.31
CA THR A 79 12.03 -25.86 6.66
C THR A 79 13.54 -25.82 6.81
N THR A 80 14.12 -24.65 7.07
CA THR A 80 15.56 -24.46 7.35
C THR A 80 15.92 -24.64 8.84
N GLY A 81 14.96 -25.05 9.68
CA GLY A 81 15.14 -25.20 11.13
C GLY A 81 14.98 -23.90 11.92
N ARG A 82 14.72 -22.77 11.25
CA ARG A 82 14.38 -21.48 11.85
C ARG A 82 13.19 -20.86 11.12
N ALA A 83 12.40 -20.04 11.82
CA ALA A 83 11.29 -19.32 11.17
C ALA A 83 11.85 -18.25 10.21
N ALA A 84 11.44 -18.34 8.95
CA ALA A 84 11.81 -17.40 7.89
C ALA A 84 11.00 -16.10 8.03
N LEU A 85 11.44 -15.23 8.94
CA LEU A 85 10.86 -13.92 9.19
C LEU A 85 11.94 -12.94 9.63
N TYR A 86 11.91 -11.76 9.05
CA TYR A 86 12.57 -10.54 9.49
C TYR A 86 11.49 -9.52 9.88
N SER A 87 11.70 -8.75 10.95
CA SER A 87 10.85 -7.60 11.27
C SER A 87 11.53 -6.56 12.17
N THR A 88 11.09 -5.31 12.08
CA THR A 88 11.54 -4.24 12.99
C THR A 88 10.97 -4.37 14.41
N THR A 89 9.84 -5.05 14.58
CA THR A 89 9.19 -5.24 15.88
C THR A 89 8.82 -6.70 16.12
N PRO A 90 8.86 -7.18 17.37
CA PRO A 90 8.42 -8.53 17.70
C PRO A 90 6.96 -8.80 17.32
N ALA A 91 6.71 -9.94 16.69
CA ALA A 91 5.37 -10.48 16.50
C ALA A 91 4.88 -11.23 17.75
N TRP A 92 3.57 -11.47 17.86
CA TRP A 92 2.94 -12.16 18.99
C TRP A 92 3.50 -13.57 19.28
N HIS A 93 4.02 -14.26 18.26
CA HIS A 93 4.61 -15.60 18.39
C HIS A 93 6.09 -15.58 18.81
N GLY A 94 6.72 -14.41 18.88
CA GLY A 94 8.12 -14.29 19.29
C GLY A 94 9.14 -14.97 18.36
N LEU A 95 8.77 -15.20 17.09
CA LEU A 95 9.65 -15.85 16.09
C LEU A 95 10.21 -14.82 15.12
N GLY A 96 11.31 -15.16 14.46
CA GLY A 96 11.96 -14.35 13.43
C GLY A 96 13.19 -13.58 13.93
N ASN A 97 13.91 -12.98 12.99
CA ASN A 97 15.04 -12.11 13.21
C ASN A 97 14.52 -10.67 13.41
N ILE A 98 14.60 -10.19 14.65
CA ILE A 98 14.12 -8.84 15.00
C ILE A 98 15.29 -7.86 14.94
N VAL A 99 15.17 -6.83 14.11
CA VAL A 99 16.16 -5.76 13.98
C VAL A 99 15.49 -4.43 14.28
N PRO A 100 15.55 -3.94 15.53
CA PRO A 100 14.97 -2.65 15.90
C PRO A 100 15.53 -1.52 15.03
N GLY A 101 14.65 -0.68 14.48
CA GLY A 101 15.02 0.38 13.53
C GLY A 101 15.12 -0.08 12.07
N GLY A 102 15.13 -1.39 11.84
CA GLY A 102 15.20 -2.01 10.52
C GLY A 102 16.55 -1.90 9.84
N THR A 103 16.61 -2.39 8.61
CA THR A 103 17.73 -2.21 7.69
C THR A 103 17.24 -1.52 6.43
N SER A 104 18.16 -0.84 5.72
CA SER A 104 17.94 -0.26 4.40
C SER A 104 18.44 -1.17 3.28
N ASP A 105 19.19 -2.24 3.56
CA ASP A 105 19.82 -3.08 2.54
C ASP A 105 18.94 -4.30 2.19
N ILE A 106 18.50 -4.39 0.93
CA ILE A 106 17.73 -5.54 0.45
C ILE A 106 18.46 -6.87 0.62
N ASP A 107 19.79 -6.92 0.50
CA ASP A 107 20.55 -8.16 0.65
C ASP A 107 20.38 -8.71 2.07
N GLU A 108 20.52 -7.84 3.06
CA GLU A 108 20.29 -8.16 4.46
C GLU A 108 18.82 -8.56 4.71
N VAL A 109 17.84 -7.89 4.10
CA VAL A 109 16.41 -8.26 4.22
C VAL A 109 16.13 -9.65 3.66
N LEU A 110 16.71 -9.99 2.50
CA LEU A 110 16.50 -11.30 1.88
C LEU A 110 17.10 -12.42 2.75
N ASP A 111 18.27 -12.18 3.33
CA ASP A 111 18.95 -13.14 4.20
C ASP A 111 18.24 -13.29 5.56
N LEU A 112 17.96 -12.17 6.25
CA LEU A 112 17.25 -12.17 7.54
C LEU A 112 15.82 -12.70 7.41
N GLY A 113 15.15 -12.44 6.28
CA GLY A 113 13.83 -12.97 5.98
C GLY A 113 13.84 -14.46 5.63
N GLY A 114 15.00 -15.07 5.39
CA GLY A 114 15.12 -16.46 4.93
C GLY A 114 14.56 -16.68 3.52
N ILE A 115 14.61 -15.64 2.67
CA ILE A 115 14.01 -15.61 1.33
C ILE A 115 15.04 -15.39 0.20
N ASN A 116 16.34 -15.43 0.50
CA ASN A 116 17.41 -15.31 -0.51
C ASN A 116 17.66 -16.61 -1.33
N PHE A 117 16.81 -17.63 -1.18
CA PHE A 117 16.87 -18.84 -1.99
C PHE A 117 16.44 -18.57 -3.44
N ARG A 118 17.01 -19.32 -4.39
CA ARG A 118 16.55 -19.32 -5.78
C ARG A 118 15.51 -20.40 -5.98
N VAL A 119 14.61 -20.14 -6.92
CA VAL A 119 13.60 -21.13 -7.33
C VAL A 119 13.98 -21.71 -8.68
N GLU A 120 14.13 -23.02 -8.72
CA GLU A 120 14.38 -23.80 -9.92
C GLU A 120 13.12 -24.51 -10.38
N ARG A 121 13.00 -24.69 -11.70
CA ARG A 121 11.88 -25.36 -12.37
C ARG A 121 12.37 -26.61 -13.10
N ARG A 122 11.76 -27.77 -12.85
CA ARG A 122 12.06 -29.04 -13.55
C ARG A 122 10.78 -29.74 -14.01
N PRO A 123 10.81 -30.55 -15.08
CA PRO A 123 9.65 -31.35 -15.47
C PRO A 123 9.21 -32.29 -14.35
N VAL A 124 7.89 -32.46 -14.17
CA VAL A 124 7.35 -33.48 -13.26
C VAL A 124 7.55 -34.86 -13.88
N LEU A 125 8.03 -35.80 -13.07
CA LEU A 125 8.11 -37.21 -13.43
C LEU A 125 7.11 -38.01 -12.57
N PHE A 126 6.46 -39.00 -13.16
CA PHE A 126 5.62 -39.96 -12.44
C PHE A 126 6.06 -41.38 -12.75
N GLN A 127 5.80 -42.29 -11.82
CA GLN A 127 6.18 -43.69 -11.94
C GLN A 127 4.90 -44.54 -11.89
N PRO A 128 4.48 -45.17 -12.99
CA PRO A 128 3.25 -45.96 -13.02
C PRO A 128 3.35 -47.25 -12.20
N GLU A 129 4.54 -47.84 -12.13
CA GLU A 129 4.85 -49.05 -11.35
C GLU A 129 6.13 -48.85 -10.53
N PRO A 130 6.27 -49.44 -9.32
CA PRO A 130 7.42 -49.22 -8.42
C PRO A 130 8.81 -49.42 -9.04
N ASP A 131 8.93 -50.29 -10.04
CA ASP A 131 10.21 -50.63 -10.68
C ASP A 131 10.34 -50.08 -12.12
N SER A 132 9.37 -49.29 -12.58
CA SER A 132 9.38 -48.73 -13.95
C SER A 132 10.22 -47.45 -14.04
N SER A 133 10.78 -47.15 -15.22
CA SER A 133 11.44 -45.86 -15.44
C SER A 133 10.45 -44.70 -15.30
N PRO A 134 10.83 -43.58 -14.64
CA PRO A 134 9.95 -42.42 -14.52
C PRO A 134 9.57 -41.85 -15.89
N ILE A 135 8.29 -41.53 -16.06
CA ILE A 135 7.73 -40.91 -17.27
C ILE A 135 7.53 -39.43 -17.00
N MET A 136 7.93 -38.58 -17.96
CA MET A 136 7.70 -37.15 -17.88
C MET A 136 6.22 -36.82 -18.11
N LEU A 137 5.62 -36.06 -17.20
CA LEU A 137 4.28 -35.51 -17.37
C LEU A 137 4.38 -34.23 -18.22
N ALA A 138 3.82 -34.27 -19.42
CA ALA A 138 3.86 -33.15 -20.36
C ALA A 138 3.24 -31.88 -19.75
N ASP A 139 3.85 -30.72 -20.04
CA ASP A 139 3.41 -29.39 -19.63
C ASP A 139 3.24 -29.15 -18.12
N GLN A 140 3.77 -30.03 -17.28
CA GLN A 140 3.76 -29.92 -15.82
C GLN A 140 5.18 -29.84 -15.28
N PHE A 141 5.44 -28.85 -14.44
CA PHE A 141 6.75 -28.58 -13.88
C PHE A 141 6.64 -28.43 -12.36
N VAL A 142 7.63 -28.95 -11.64
CA VAL A 142 7.79 -28.68 -10.22
C VAL A 142 8.74 -27.52 -10.03
N ASN A 143 8.32 -26.55 -9.21
CA ASN A 143 9.20 -25.52 -8.68
C ASN A 143 9.75 -26.01 -7.33
N PHE A 144 11.04 -25.84 -7.09
CA PHE A 144 11.69 -26.13 -5.81
C PHE A 144 12.74 -25.07 -5.51
N ARG A 145 13.08 -24.94 -4.22
CA ARG A 145 14.12 -24.02 -3.76
C ARG A 145 15.50 -24.69 -3.74
N ASP A 146 16.54 -23.96 -4.09
CA ASP A 146 17.90 -24.48 -4.29
C ASP A 146 18.69 -24.77 -3.00
N ASP A 147 18.26 -24.22 -1.87
CA ASP A 147 18.91 -24.36 -0.57
C ASP A 147 18.52 -25.63 0.21
N THR A 148 17.25 -26.04 0.13
CA THR A 148 16.69 -27.21 0.84
C THR A 148 16.18 -28.30 -0.10
N TYR A 149 16.10 -28.01 -1.41
CA TYR A 149 15.46 -28.85 -2.42
C TYR A 149 13.98 -29.17 -2.14
N ALA A 150 13.33 -28.40 -1.24
CA ALA A 150 11.91 -28.57 -0.96
C ALA A 150 11.06 -28.16 -2.16
N GLY A 151 10.15 -29.05 -2.56
CA GLY A 151 9.17 -28.77 -3.63
C GLY A 151 8.14 -27.74 -3.18
N LEU A 152 8.00 -26.66 -3.93
CA LEU A 152 7.08 -25.55 -3.65
C LEU A 152 5.71 -25.79 -4.30
N GLY A 153 5.67 -26.36 -5.50
CA GLY A 153 4.41 -26.67 -6.16
C GLY A 153 4.58 -27.12 -7.59
N VAL A 154 3.49 -27.66 -8.14
CA VAL A 154 3.41 -28.04 -9.55
C VAL A 154 2.70 -26.92 -10.32
N VAL A 155 3.30 -26.48 -11.42
CA VAL A 155 2.82 -25.40 -12.28
C VAL A 155 2.79 -25.83 -13.74
N GLY A 156 1.95 -25.16 -14.53
CA GLY A 156 1.83 -25.41 -15.96
C GLY A 156 2.95 -24.77 -16.80
N ALA A 157 3.08 -25.19 -18.05
CA ALA A 157 4.12 -24.75 -18.99
C ALA A 157 4.26 -23.23 -19.22
N ARG A 158 3.21 -22.43 -18.96
CA ARG A 158 3.24 -20.97 -19.12
C ARG A 158 3.77 -20.22 -17.90
N TYR A 159 3.91 -20.91 -16.77
CA TYR A 159 4.34 -20.30 -15.52
C TYR A 159 5.83 -19.97 -15.59
N GLU A 160 6.19 -18.70 -15.43
CA GLU A 160 7.59 -18.26 -15.32
C GLU A 160 7.92 -17.85 -13.89
N VAL A 161 9.03 -18.38 -13.39
CA VAL A 161 9.52 -18.08 -12.04
C VAL A 161 10.02 -16.63 -12.01
N ILE A 162 9.44 -15.82 -11.14
CA ILE A 162 9.96 -14.50 -10.79
C ILE A 162 10.82 -14.72 -9.53
N GLN A 163 12.13 -14.52 -9.65
CA GLN A 163 13.05 -14.76 -8.52
C GLN A 163 12.77 -13.77 -7.39
N ASN A 164 12.98 -14.17 -6.13
CA ASN A 164 12.68 -13.33 -4.96
C ASN A 164 13.39 -11.98 -5.03
N ARG A 165 14.68 -11.97 -5.36
CA ARG A 165 15.44 -10.73 -5.61
C ARG A 165 14.80 -9.85 -6.68
N GLN A 166 14.53 -10.41 -7.84
CA GLN A 166 13.89 -9.68 -8.95
C GLN A 166 12.51 -9.12 -8.57
N ALA A 167 11.75 -9.87 -7.77
CA ALA A 167 10.43 -9.45 -7.33
C ALA A 167 10.48 -8.22 -6.41
N PHE A 168 11.58 -8.02 -5.65
CA PHE A 168 11.63 -7.05 -4.56
C PHE A 168 12.65 -5.93 -4.77
N GLU A 169 13.64 -6.11 -5.65
CA GLU A 169 14.73 -5.13 -5.86
C GLU A 169 14.25 -3.75 -6.31
N PHE A 170 13.14 -3.67 -7.04
CA PHE A 170 12.60 -2.37 -7.46
C PHE A 170 12.04 -1.54 -6.30
N LEU A 171 11.72 -2.16 -5.16
CA LEU A 171 11.30 -1.45 -3.95
C LEU A 171 12.50 -0.83 -3.20
N GLN A 172 13.73 -1.26 -3.48
CA GLN A 172 14.93 -0.61 -2.93
C GLN A 172 15.01 0.86 -3.34
N ASP A 173 14.51 1.21 -4.53
CA ASP A 173 14.44 2.61 -4.96
C ASP A 173 13.61 3.46 -3.97
N LEU A 174 12.57 2.89 -3.34
CA LEU A 174 11.79 3.61 -2.31
C LEU A 174 12.59 3.81 -1.02
N VAL A 175 13.49 2.89 -0.68
CA VAL A 175 14.38 3.05 0.47
C VAL A 175 15.35 4.19 0.22
N ASP A 176 16.02 4.14 -0.93
CA ASP A 176 17.11 5.04 -1.27
C ASP A 176 16.62 6.47 -1.47
N ASP A 177 15.47 6.63 -2.13
CA ASP A 177 14.95 7.95 -2.51
C ASP A 177 14.10 8.60 -1.40
N TYR A 178 13.45 7.82 -0.52
CA TYR A 178 12.47 8.34 0.46
C TYR A 178 12.77 8.01 1.92
N GLY A 179 13.91 7.39 2.21
CA GLY A 179 14.27 7.00 3.58
C GLY A 179 13.27 6.01 4.20
N VAL A 180 12.56 5.26 3.36
CA VAL A 180 11.62 4.23 3.81
C VAL A 180 12.42 3.03 4.29
N ILE A 181 12.07 2.47 5.45
CA ILE A 181 12.74 1.27 5.97
C ILE A 181 11.97 0.00 5.62
N TRP A 182 12.72 -1.09 5.43
CA TRP A 182 12.14 -2.43 5.32
C TRP A 182 11.55 -2.85 6.66
N GLU A 183 10.24 -3.10 6.66
CA GLU A 183 9.47 -3.30 7.88
C GLU A 183 9.40 -4.77 8.31
N SER A 184 9.13 -5.65 7.35
CA SER A 184 9.16 -7.10 7.57
C SER A 184 9.34 -7.85 6.26
N ALA A 185 9.88 -9.06 6.33
CA ALA A 185 10.04 -9.92 5.16
C ALA A 185 10.01 -11.38 5.62
N GLY A 186 9.53 -12.29 4.79
CA GLY A 186 9.51 -13.70 5.19
C GLY A 186 8.96 -14.65 4.15
N ALA A 187 9.12 -15.94 4.45
CA ALA A 187 8.53 -17.03 3.70
C ALA A 187 7.33 -17.62 4.46
N LEU A 188 6.29 -17.95 3.70
CA LEU A 188 5.05 -18.52 4.17
C LEU A 188 4.80 -19.86 3.49
N ARG A 189 4.05 -20.73 4.18
CA ARG A 189 3.58 -22.01 3.63
C ARG A 189 4.72 -22.84 3.06
N GLU A 190 5.79 -23.05 3.84
CA GLU A 190 6.97 -23.85 3.44
C GLU A 190 7.74 -23.26 2.25
N GLY A 191 7.81 -21.92 2.15
CA GLY A 191 8.54 -21.23 1.08
C GLY A 191 7.74 -21.03 -0.21
N ARG A 192 6.50 -21.53 -0.28
CA ARG A 192 5.63 -21.40 -1.47
C ARG A 192 5.23 -19.97 -1.75
N LYS A 193 5.16 -19.13 -0.72
CA LYS A 193 4.94 -17.70 -0.84
C LYS A 193 6.02 -16.95 -0.07
N VAL A 194 6.42 -15.81 -0.60
CA VAL A 194 7.33 -14.88 0.08
C VAL A 194 6.74 -13.48 0.04
N PHE A 195 7.10 -12.66 1.02
CA PHE A 195 6.69 -11.27 1.06
C PHE A 195 7.82 -10.38 1.57
N VAL A 196 7.76 -9.11 1.20
CA VAL A 196 8.48 -8.00 1.85
C VAL A 196 7.46 -6.89 2.11
N SER A 197 7.68 -6.13 3.17
CA SER A 197 6.85 -4.97 3.51
C SER A 197 7.72 -3.78 3.88
N MET A 198 7.17 -2.61 3.64
CA MET A 198 7.78 -1.32 3.92
C MET A 198 6.74 -0.42 4.59
N ARG A 199 7.16 0.33 5.59
CA ARG A 199 6.28 1.29 6.28
C ARG A 199 6.36 2.64 5.59
N LEU A 200 5.25 3.15 5.06
CA LEU A 200 5.25 4.48 4.45
C LEU A 200 5.45 5.58 5.54
N PRO A 201 6.11 6.69 5.21
CA PRO A 201 6.44 7.73 6.19
C PRO A 201 5.23 8.60 6.57
N GLN A 202 4.14 8.54 5.79
CA GLN A 202 2.92 9.32 6.03
C GLN A 202 1.89 8.48 6.80
N THR A 203 1.59 8.90 8.03
CA THR A 203 0.39 8.46 8.75
C THR A 203 -0.82 9.16 8.15
N ILE A 204 -1.85 8.40 7.77
CA ILE A 204 -3.12 8.94 7.31
C ILE A 204 -4.00 9.16 8.53
N THR A 205 -4.28 10.40 8.88
CA THR A 205 -5.22 10.74 9.95
C THR A 205 -6.62 10.95 9.37
N ILE A 206 -7.57 10.10 9.74
CA ILE A 206 -8.99 10.21 9.39
C ILE A 206 -9.70 11.01 10.48
N ASP A 207 -10.42 12.05 10.07
CA ASP A 207 -11.25 12.86 10.96
C ASP A 207 -10.46 13.48 12.14
N ALA A 208 -9.43 14.27 11.81
CA ALA A 208 -8.49 14.87 12.77
C ALA A 208 -9.14 15.71 13.89
N GLU A 209 -10.36 16.21 13.66
CA GLU A 209 -11.12 17.00 14.64
C GLU A 209 -12.19 16.18 15.39
N GLY A 210 -12.38 14.91 15.01
CA GLY A 210 -13.36 13.98 15.57
C GLY A 210 -12.72 12.71 16.12
N ILE A 211 -12.86 11.58 15.43
CA ILE A 211 -12.30 10.29 15.90
C ILE A 211 -10.77 10.22 15.81
N ASN A 212 -10.13 11.08 15.00
CA ASN A 212 -8.68 11.22 14.85
C ASN A 212 -7.97 9.87 14.66
N ASP A 213 -8.46 9.05 13.73
CA ASP A 213 -7.98 7.69 13.49
C ASP A 213 -6.72 7.71 12.62
N GLU A 214 -5.59 7.26 13.18
CA GLU A 214 -4.29 7.26 12.52
C GLU A 214 -3.99 5.88 11.91
N ILE A 215 -3.98 5.82 10.58
CA ILE A 215 -3.63 4.64 9.82
C ILE A 215 -2.21 4.78 9.29
N VAL A 216 -1.34 3.84 9.64
CA VAL A 216 -0.01 3.72 9.05
C VAL A 216 -0.08 2.72 7.89
N PRO A 217 -0.02 3.17 6.63
CA PRO A 217 -0.08 2.27 5.48
C PRO A 217 1.29 1.60 5.24
N PHE A 218 1.24 0.31 4.92
CA PHE A 218 2.38 -0.48 4.46
C PHE A 218 2.26 -0.71 2.95
N VAL A 219 3.40 -0.69 2.25
CA VAL A 219 3.54 -1.28 0.93
C VAL A 219 4.01 -2.71 1.13
N VAL A 220 3.27 -3.68 0.62
CA VAL A 220 3.60 -5.11 0.75
C VAL A 220 3.69 -5.72 -0.64
N ALA A 221 4.85 -6.29 -0.96
CA ALA A 221 5.04 -7.11 -2.14
C ALA A 221 4.92 -8.59 -1.77
N ILE A 222 4.18 -9.36 -2.57
CA ILE A 222 3.93 -10.79 -2.33
C ILE A 222 4.18 -11.54 -3.63
N ASN A 223 5.00 -12.59 -3.54
CA ASN A 223 5.33 -13.46 -4.65
C ASN A 223 4.93 -14.91 -4.30
N SER A 224 4.45 -15.69 -5.28
CA SER A 224 4.13 -17.11 -5.09
C SER A 224 4.83 -17.99 -6.11
N HIS A 225 5.32 -19.14 -5.66
CA HIS A 225 6.08 -20.10 -6.45
C HIS A 225 5.29 -21.35 -6.82
N ASP A 226 4.07 -21.50 -6.29
CA ASP A 226 3.18 -22.64 -6.51
C ASP A 226 2.03 -22.34 -7.49
N GLY A 227 2.00 -21.13 -8.06
CA GLY A 227 0.93 -20.68 -8.96
C GLY A 227 -0.36 -20.29 -8.26
N SER A 228 -0.40 -20.28 -6.92
CA SER A 228 -1.62 -19.95 -6.16
C SER A 228 -1.98 -18.47 -6.20
N SER A 229 -1.03 -17.58 -6.50
CA SER A 229 -1.30 -16.16 -6.72
C SER A 229 -0.37 -15.54 -7.76
N LEU A 230 -0.78 -14.36 -8.22
CA LEU A 230 0.07 -13.46 -8.99
C LEU A 230 1.17 -12.86 -8.10
N PHE A 231 2.22 -12.33 -8.73
CA PHE A 231 3.09 -11.37 -8.07
C PHE A 231 2.32 -10.06 -7.91
N GLN A 232 2.26 -9.50 -6.71
CA GLN A 232 1.49 -8.29 -6.42
C GLN A 232 2.16 -7.39 -5.41
N ASN A 233 1.86 -6.11 -5.55
CA ASN A 233 2.11 -5.07 -4.57
C ASN A 233 0.76 -4.55 -4.07
N VAL A 234 0.62 -4.43 -2.76
CA VAL A 234 -0.58 -3.90 -2.12
C VAL A 234 -0.23 -2.78 -1.16
N VAL A 235 -1.06 -1.75 -1.11
CA VAL A 235 -1.03 -0.72 -0.07
C VAL A 235 -2.11 -1.05 0.94
N THR A 236 -1.75 -1.24 2.21
CA THR A 236 -2.62 -1.89 3.19
C THR A 236 -2.30 -1.42 4.61
N PRO A 237 -3.26 -1.41 5.56
CA PRO A 237 -2.98 -1.06 6.95
C PRO A 237 -2.28 -2.19 7.73
N TRP A 238 -2.16 -3.38 7.13
CA TRP A 238 -1.65 -4.57 7.79
C TRP A 238 -0.15 -4.76 7.57
N ARG A 239 0.59 -4.95 8.67
CA ARG A 239 1.98 -5.40 8.65
C ARG A 239 2.03 -6.93 8.59
N PRO A 240 2.50 -7.54 7.49
CA PRO A 240 2.59 -8.99 7.44
C PRO A 240 3.74 -9.50 8.33
N LEU A 241 3.40 -10.34 9.30
CA LEU A 241 4.35 -11.05 10.18
C LEU A 241 4.08 -12.56 10.20
N CYS A 242 2.90 -12.96 9.73
CA CYS A 242 2.45 -14.33 9.67
C CYS A 242 1.48 -14.52 8.48
N GLY A 243 1.14 -15.77 8.18
CA GLY A 243 0.26 -16.11 7.06
C GLY A 243 -1.16 -15.53 7.17
N ASN A 244 -1.62 -15.20 8.37
CA ASN A 244 -2.91 -14.56 8.59
C ASN A 244 -2.86 -13.08 8.20
N THR A 245 -1.86 -12.35 8.71
CA THR A 245 -1.65 -10.94 8.38
C THR A 245 -1.34 -10.73 6.89
N GLU A 246 -0.70 -11.69 6.20
CA GLU A 246 -0.58 -11.66 4.73
C GLU A 246 -1.94 -11.68 4.03
N ARG A 247 -2.86 -12.53 4.50
CA ARG A 247 -4.22 -12.60 3.92
C ARG A 247 -5.00 -11.33 4.16
N PHE A 248 -4.91 -10.76 5.35
CA PHE A 248 -5.56 -9.48 5.68
C PHE A 248 -4.96 -8.34 4.85
N ALA A 249 -3.63 -8.33 4.69
CA ALA A 249 -2.93 -7.37 3.85
C ALA A 249 -3.49 -7.32 2.42
N VAL A 250 -3.75 -8.49 1.82
CA VAL A 250 -4.34 -8.60 0.49
C VAL A 250 -5.84 -8.29 0.47
N ARG A 251 -6.60 -8.78 1.46
CA ARG A 251 -8.06 -8.60 1.54
C ARG A 251 -8.44 -7.13 1.71
N ASP A 252 -7.75 -6.43 2.60
CA ASP A 252 -8.07 -5.07 3.04
C ASP A 252 -7.18 -4.02 2.36
N ALA A 253 -6.56 -4.36 1.24
CA ALA A 253 -5.71 -3.46 0.48
C ALA A 253 -6.51 -2.26 -0.07
N TYR A 254 -6.02 -1.05 0.21
CA TYR A 254 -6.52 0.20 -0.37
C TYR A 254 -6.23 0.29 -1.86
N ALA A 255 -5.05 -0.16 -2.27
CA ALA A 255 -4.62 -0.21 -3.66
C ALA A 255 -3.89 -1.52 -3.92
N ARG A 256 -4.01 -2.02 -5.15
CA ARG A 256 -3.36 -3.26 -5.59
C ARG A 256 -2.83 -3.12 -7.01
N TRP A 257 -1.63 -3.63 -7.24
CA TRP A 257 -1.08 -3.87 -8.56
C TRP A 257 -0.55 -5.30 -8.62
N GLY A 258 -0.63 -5.96 -9.77
CA GLY A 258 -0.06 -7.29 -9.89
C GLY A 258 0.06 -7.81 -11.31
N VAL A 259 0.93 -8.80 -11.47
CA VAL A 259 1.22 -9.44 -12.75
C VAL A 259 1.28 -10.95 -12.61
N ARG A 260 0.71 -11.65 -13.59
CA ARG A 260 0.79 -13.12 -13.66
C ARG A 260 2.20 -13.56 -14.01
N HIS A 261 2.59 -14.69 -13.45
CA HIS A 261 3.84 -15.42 -13.75
C HIS A 261 3.89 -15.92 -15.19
N THR A 262 4.09 -15.04 -16.15
CA THR A 262 4.22 -15.35 -17.58
C THR A 262 5.49 -14.72 -18.14
N LYS A 263 5.85 -15.04 -19.38
CA LYS A 263 7.08 -14.56 -20.04
C LYS A 263 7.30 -13.04 -19.98
N ASN A 264 6.23 -12.25 -19.93
CA ASN A 264 6.31 -10.80 -19.93
C ASN A 264 6.27 -10.19 -18.51
N ALA A 265 6.30 -11.02 -17.45
CA ALA A 265 6.19 -10.53 -16.08
C ALA A 265 7.33 -9.58 -15.72
N ALA A 266 8.57 -9.91 -16.10
CA ALA A 266 9.73 -9.06 -15.84
C ALA A 266 9.58 -7.65 -16.45
N GLU A 267 9.12 -7.57 -17.70
CA GLU A 267 8.89 -6.29 -18.39
C GLU A 267 7.82 -5.45 -17.67
N ARG A 268 6.74 -6.09 -17.21
CA ARG A 268 5.67 -5.42 -16.46
C ARG A 268 6.11 -4.92 -15.08
N ILE A 269 7.01 -5.65 -14.42
CA ILE A 269 7.63 -5.20 -13.16
C ILE A 269 8.46 -3.95 -13.41
N GLU A 270 9.28 -3.95 -14.48
CA GLU A 270 10.05 -2.78 -14.88
C GLU A 270 9.18 -1.58 -15.29
N GLU A 271 8.05 -1.83 -15.96
CA GLU A 271 7.06 -0.79 -16.27
C GLU A 271 6.49 -0.17 -14.98
N ALA A 272 6.06 -1.00 -14.02
CA ALA A 272 5.56 -0.52 -12.73
C ALA A 272 6.60 0.26 -11.94
N ARG A 273 7.86 -0.19 -11.95
CA ARG A 273 9.01 0.52 -11.37
C ARG A 273 9.17 1.91 -11.97
N ARG A 274 9.14 2.02 -13.30
CA ARG A 274 9.26 3.31 -14.00
C ARG A 274 8.11 4.25 -13.68
N THR A 275 6.88 3.75 -13.66
CA THR A 275 5.71 4.56 -13.29
C THR A 275 5.83 5.08 -11.86
N LEU A 276 6.24 4.22 -10.92
CA LEU A 276 6.47 4.61 -9.53
C LEU A 276 7.52 5.73 -9.45
N LYS A 277 8.69 5.56 -10.09
CA LYS A 277 9.76 6.58 -10.15
C LYS A 277 9.33 7.90 -10.79
N LEU A 278 8.51 7.86 -11.84
CA LEU A 278 8.02 9.08 -12.50
C LEU A 278 7.09 9.87 -11.59
N SER A 279 6.17 9.20 -10.89
CA SER A 279 5.29 9.84 -9.91
C SER A 279 6.08 10.45 -8.75
N ILE A 280 7.13 9.75 -8.32
CA ILE A 280 8.08 10.13 -7.27
C ILE A 280 8.88 11.39 -7.62
N LYS A 281 9.54 11.40 -8.78
CA LYS A 281 10.28 12.56 -9.28
C LYS A 281 9.38 13.79 -9.45
N TYR A 282 8.14 13.57 -9.91
CA TYR A 282 7.14 14.64 -9.98
C TYR A 282 6.85 15.23 -8.60
N TYR A 283 6.73 14.42 -7.54
CA TYR A 283 6.53 14.92 -6.18
C TYR A 283 7.74 15.68 -5.64
N ASP A 284 8.97 15.24 -5.91
CA ASP A 284 10.18 15.94 -5.45
C ASP A 284 10.36 17.29 -6.17
N GLU A 285 10.14 17.31 -7.49
CA GLU A 285 10.14 18.55 -8.28
C GLU A 285 9.05 19.50 -7.79
N PHE A 286 7.83 18.99 -7.60
CA PHE A 286 6.72 19.76 -7.06
C PHE A 286 7.02 20.28 -5.65
N ALA A 287 7.60 19.48 -4.76
CA ALA A 287 7.96 19.93 -3.41
C ALA A 287 9.02 21.04 -3.43
N ALA A 288 10.04 20.92 -4.30
CA ALA A 288 11.06 21.95 -4.48
C ALA A 288 10.46 23.24 -5.08
N GLU A 289 9.53 23.12 -6.02
CA GLU A 289 8.78 24.22 -6.61
C GLU A 289 7.93 24.93 -5.55
N GLU A 290 7.14 24.19 -4.76
CA GLU A 290 6.31 24.74 -3.69
C GLU A 290 7.15 25.38 -2.57
N GLU A 291 8.30 24.81 -2.22
CA GLU A 291 9.23 25.40 -1.26
C GLU A 291 9.83 26.71 -1.79
N ALA A 292 10.18 26.76 -3.08
CA ALA A 292 10.66 27.99 -3.70
C ALA A 292 9.56 29.07 -3.69
N LEU A 293 8.31 28.70 -4.00
CA LEU A 293 7.16 29.60 -3.91
C LEU A 293 6.92 30.12 -2.48
N ALA A 294 7.13 29.26 -1.47
CA ALA A 294 6.98 29.63 -0.07
C ALA A 294 8.08 30.60 0.41
N ARG A 295 9.25 30.61 -0.24
CA ARG A 295 10.37 31.50 0.07
C ARG A 295 10.40 32.78 -0.75
N THR A 296 9.54 32.91 -1.77
CA THR A 296 9.46 34.10 -2.60
C THR A 296 8.38 35.03 -2.08
N ASP A 297 8.78 36.20 -1.59
CA ASP A 297 7.84 37.28 -1.26
C ASP A 297 7.08 37.73 -2.53
N LEU A 298 5.78 37.93 -2.39
CA LEU A 298 4.92 38.40 -3.47
C LEU A 298 4.05 39.55 -2.98
N ALA A 299 4.16 40.71 -3.63
CA ALA A 299 3.33 41.86 -3.32
C ALA A 299 1.90 41.68 -3.85
N LEU A 300 0.92 42.32 -3.22
CA LEU A 300 -0.49 42.26 -3.66
C LEU A 300 -0.66 42.71 -5.13
N ALA A 301 0.08 43.74 -5.56
CA ALA A 301 0.06 44.21 -6.94
C ALA A 301 0.54 43.14 -7.94
N GLU A 302 1.51 42.31 -7.54
CA GLU A 302 2.02 41.21 -8.36
C GLU A 302 1.04 40.04 -8.39
N PHE A 303 0.39 39.77 -7.26
CA PHE A 303 -0.71 38.81 -7.21
C PHE A 303 -1.84 39.22 -8.16
N HIS A 304 -2.22 40.50 -8.19
CA HIS A 304 -3.19 41.02 -9.16
C HIS A 304 -2.73 40.86 -10.62
N GLN A 305 -1.43 40.96 -10.91
CA GLN A 305 -0.90 40.66 -12.25
C GLN A 305 -1.02 39.18 -12.61
N VAL A 306 -0.82 38.27 -11.66
CA VAL A 306 -1.03 36.82 -11.86
C VAL A 306 -2.51 36.55 -12.15
N ILE A 307 -3.43 37.15 -11.38
CA ILE A 307 -4.87 37.06 -11.61
C ILE A 307 -5.22 37.54 -13.02
N GLY A 308 -4.69 38.69 -13.45
CA GLY A 308 -4.95 39.24 -14.78
C GLY A 308 -4.50 38.34 -15.94
N GLN A 309 -3.49 37.49 -15.72
CA GLN A 309 -3.04 36.50 -16.71
C GLN A 309 -3.87 35.21 -16.69
N LEU A 310 -4.38 34.80 -15.52
CA LEU A 310 -5.27 33.66 -15.38
C LEU A 310 -6.68 33.96 -15.87
N TRP A 311 -7.18 35.16 -15.56
CA TRP A 311 -8.49 35.65 -15.93
C TRP A 311 -8.34 37.06 -16.51
N ALA A 312 -8.24 37.14 -17.83
CA ALA A 312 -8.10 38.40 -18.54
C ALA A 312 -9.22 39.39 -18.18
N ALA A 313 -8.83 40.64 -17.99
CA ALA A 313 -9.78 41.72 -17.77
C ALA A 313 -10.70 41.86 -19.00
N PRO A 314 -12.02 41.95 -18.80
CA PRO A 314 -12.95 42.25 -19.88
C PRO A 314 -12.70 43.66 -20.44
N ASP A 315 -12.99 43.84 -21.74
CA ASP A 315 -13.00 45.16 -22.39
C ASP A 315 -13.94 46.13 -21.65
N GLU A 316 -13.60 47.41 -21.58
CA GLU A 316 -14.40 48.45 -20.92
C GLU A 316 -15.81 48.57 -21.52
N THR A 317 -15.99 48.18 -22.78
CA THR A 317 -17.27 48.13 -23.48
C THR A 317 -18.09 46.86 -23.22
N ALA A 318 -17.57 45.91 -22.44
CA ALA A 318 -18.25 44.67 -22.13
C ALA A 318 -19.55 44.91 -21.32
N PRO A 319 -20.52 43.98 -21.39
CA PRO A 319 -21.75 44.10 -20.62
C PRO A 319 -21.47 44.28 -19.12
N ALA A 320 -22.24 45.14 -18.44
CA ALA A 320 -22.09 45.43 -17.01
C ALA A 320 -22.05 44.16 -16.13
N LYS A 321 -22.77 43.11 -16.52
CA LYS A 321 -22.72 41.80 -15.83
C LYS A 321 -21.33 41.15 -15.89
N THR A 322 -20.63 41.24 -17.01
CA THR A 322 -19.28 40.71 -17.19
C THR A 322 -18.27 41.49 -16.37
N LEU A 323 -18.34 42.83 -16.42
CA LEU A 323 -17.52 43.72 -15.59
C LEU A 323 -17.71 43.43 -14.10
N ASN A 324 -18.97 43.34 -13.64
CA ASN A 324 -19.29 43.05 -12.24
C ASN A 324 -18.84 41.66 -11.77
N ASN A 325 -18.94 40.65 -12.65
CA ASN A 325 -18.45 39.31 -12.32
C ASN A 325 -16.93 39.25 -12.22
N HIS A 326 -16.22 40.01 -13.06
CA HIS A 326 -14.77 40.13 -12.99
C HIS A 326 -14.35 40.84 -11.69
N ALA A 327 -14.99 41.97 -11.35
CA ALA A 327 -14.73 42.68 -10.09
C ALA A 327 -14.94 41.77 -8.87
N ARG A 328 -16.08 41.06 -8.80
CA ARG A 328 -16.35 40.10 -7.70
C ARG A 328 -15.32 38.98 -7.58
N ARG A 329 -14.75 38.53 -8.71
CA ARG A 329 -13.67 37.53 -8.67
C ARG A 329 -12.41 38.14 -8.07
N LEU A 330 -12.05 39.35 -8.50
CA LEU A 330 -10.86 40.03 -8.01
C LEU A 330 -10.96 40.32 -6.51
N ASP A 331 -12.13 40.77 -6.04
CA ASP A 331 -12.41 40.97 -4.61
C ASP A 331 -12.27 39.65 -3.84
N ALA A 332 -12.96 38.60 -4.28
CA ALA A 332 -12.90 37.29 -3.61
C ALA A 332 -11.49 36.69 -3.57
N LEU A 333 -10.69 36.85 -4.63
CA LEU A 333 -9.30 36.42 -4.64
C LEU A 333 -8.42 37.28 -3.74
N THR A 334 -8.69 38.59 -3.64
CA THR A 334 -7.97 39.51 -2.76
C THR A 334 -8.23 39.20 -1.29
N ASP A 335 -9.48 38.87 -0.94
CA ASP A 335 -9.85 38.42 0.40
C ASP A 335 -9.13 37.09 0.74
N LEU A 336 -9.21 36.11 -0.15
CA LEU A 336 -8.51 34.82 0.03
C LEU A 336 -6.99 34.98 0.12
N TRP A 337 -6.42 35.94 -0.59
CA TRP A 337 -5.00 36.28 -0.45
C TRP A 337 -4.72 36.86 0.93
N ALA A 338 -5.51 37.82 1.41
CA ALA A 338 -5.32 38.38 2.75
C ALA A 338 -5.33 37.25 3.81
N ASP A 339 -6.36 36.40 3.78
CA ASP A 339 -6.51 35.25 4.68
C ASP A 339 -5.30 34.29 4.60
N ASN A 340 -4.87 33.93 3.40
CA ASN A 340 -3.73 33.03 3.23
C ASN A 340 -2.41 33.68 3.63
N THR A 341 -2.23 35.00 3.45
CA THR A 341 -1.01 35.69 3.85
C THR A 341 -0.86 35.85 5.36
N GLU A 342 -1.96 35.93 6.11
CA GLU A 342 -1.90 35.90 7.58
C GLU A 342 -1.32 34.58 8.08
N ARG A 343 -1.65 33.48 7.41
CA ARG A 343 -1.23 32.13 7.82
C ARG A 343 0.13 31.70 7.25
N LEU A 344 0.44 32.11 6.01
CA LEU A 344 1.54 31.57 5.21
C LEU A 344 2.61 32.63 4.86
N GLY A 345 2.45 33.86 5.35
CA GLY A 345 3.27 35.00 4.95
C GLY A 345 2.87 35.55 3.58
N ARG A 346 3.43 36.71 3.20
CA ARG A 346 3.16 37.36 1.91
C ARG A 346 3.98 36.72 0.79
N THR A 347 3.73 35.45 0.52
CA THR A 347 4.55 34.60 -0.35
C THR A 347 3.82 34.20 -1.62
N ALA A 348 4.57 33.80 -2.65
CA ALA A 348 3.98 33.27 -3.89
C ALA A 348 3.15 32.00 -3.62
N TYR A 349 3.53 31.21 -2.60
CA TYR A 349 2.74 30.09 -2.11
C TYR A 349 1.38 30.50 -1.54
N ALA A 350 1.29 31.60 -0.78
CA ALA A 350 0.01 32.12 -0.31
C ALA A 350 -0.93 32.53 -1.47
N ALA A 351 -0.36 33.02 -2.58
CA ALA A 351 -1.09 33.36 -3.80
C ALA A 351 -1.63 32.12 -4.49
N GLU A 352 -0.81 31.08 -4.58
CA GLU A 352 -1.25 29.81 -5.12
C GLU A 352 -2.42 29.22 -4.31
N ARG A 353 -2.31 29.21 -2.97
CA ARG A 353 -3.40 28.73 -2.10
C ARG A 353 -4.68 29.55 -2.26
N ALA A 354 -4.59 30.88 -2.36
CA ALA A 354 -5.74 31.73 -2.64
C ALA A 354 -6.41 31.39 -3.99
N ILE A 355 -5.61 31.11 -5.03
CA ILE A 355 -6.11 30.72 -6.35
C ILE A 355 -6.74 29.31 -6.31
N THR A 356 -6.07 28.33 -5.70
CA THR A 356 -6.57 26.96 -5.52
C THR A 356 -7.91 26.98 -4.81
N GLU A 357 -8.01 27.69 -3.67
CA GLU A 357 -9.23 27.79 -2.88
C GLU A 357 -10.36 28.47 -3.67
N TYR A 358 -10.05 29.52 -4.43
CA TYR A 358 -11.03 30.15 -5.31
C TYR A 358 -11.56 29.19 -6.38
N THR A 359 -10.66 28.44 -7.04
CA THR A 359 -11.04 27.48 -8.08
C THR A 359 -11.89 26.34 -7.53
N ASP A 360 -11.54 25.83 -6.34
CA ASP A 360 -12.19 24.68 -5.74
C ASP A 360 -13.50 25.05 -5.08
N TRP A 361 -13.53 26.18 -4.37
CA TRP A 361 -14.63 26.49 -3.47
C TRP A 361 -15.53 27.63 -3.94
N LYS A 362 -14.97 28.67 -4.58
CA LYS A 362 -15.71 29.89 -4.92
C LYS A 362 -16.21 29.93 -6.37
N THR A 363 -15.71 29.07 -7.25
CA THR A 363 -16.14 29.03 -8.66
C THR A 363 -17.51 28.36 -8.80
N ARG A 364 -18.44 29.02 -9.51
CA ARG A 364 -19.77 28.47 -9.80
C ARG A 364 -19.66 27.29 -10.77
N MET A 365 -19.87 26.08 -10.25
CA MET A 365 -19.95 24.86 -11.04
C MET A 365 -21.39 24.61 -11.47
N ARG A 366 -21.60 24.24 -12.73
CA ARG A 366 -22.90 23.81 -13.25
C ARG A 366 -22.81 22.33 -13.61
N PRO A 367 -23.38 21.42 -12.81
CA PRO A 367 -23.28 19.99 -13.09
C PRO A 367 -23.93 19.65 -14.44
N THR A 368 -23.22 18.88 -15.26
CA THR A 368 -23.66 18.44 -16.59
C THR A 368 -23.73 16.90 -16.63
N GLY A 369 -24.44 16.36 -17.63
CA GLY A 369 -24.56 14.91 -17.81
C GLY A 369 -25.10 14.18 -16.57
N ASN A 370 -24.44 13.08 -16.21
CA ASN A 370 -24.83 12.17 -15.12
C ASN A 370 -24.64 12.77 -13.71
N LEU A 371 -24.01 13.94 -13.60
CA LEU A 371 -23.74 14.61 -12.32
C LEU A 371 -24.79 15.70 -11.99
N ARG A 372 -25.83 15.85 -12.83
CA ARG A 372 -26.93 16.80 -12.61
C ARG A 372 -27.61 16.57 -11.25
N GLY A 373 -27.65 17.62 -10.43
CA GLY A 373 -28.23 17.60 -9.08
C GLY A 373 -27.24 17.23 -7.97
N ASN A 374 -26.02 16.78 -8.30
CA ASN A 374 -24.99 16.44 -7.32
C ASN A 374 -23.77 17.39 -7.43
N ASN A 375 -23.90 18.57 -6.81
CA ASN A 375 -22.89 19.62 -6.86
C ASN A 375 -21.55 19.19 -6.25
N LEU A 376 -21.54 18.31 -5.23
CA LEU A 376 -20.32 17.87 -4.56
C LEU A 376 -19.52 16.90 -5.44
N ALA A 377 -20.17 15.90 -6.03
CA ALA A 377 -19.51 14.97 -6.95
C ALA A 377 -19.03 15.66 -8.24
N ALA A 378 -19.83 16.56 -8.81
CA ALA A 378 -19.42 17.38 -9.95
C ALA A 378 -18.18 18.24 -9.67
N ARG A 379 -18.05 18.69 -8.42
CA ARG A 379 -16.91 19.49 -7.98
C ARG A 379 -15.67 18.61 -7.73
N ALA A 380 -15.82 17.47 -7.06
CA ALA A 380 -14.72 16.53 -6.84
C ALA A 380 -14.11 16.03 -8.17
N THR A 381 -14.93 15.72 -9.18
CA THR A 381 -14.42 15.35 -10.51
C THR A 381 -13.67 16.50 -11.17
N ALA A 382 -14.17 17.73 -11.11
CA ALA A 382 -13.52 18.88 -11.76
C ALA A 382 -12.23 19.35 -11.08
N VAL A 383 -12.07 19.04 -9.79
CA VAL A 383 -10.81 19.25 -9.05
C VAL A 383 -9.70 18.35 -9.58
N LEU A 384 -10.05 17.15 -10.06
CA LEU A 384 -9.12 16.13 -10.54
C LEU A 384 -8.97 16.13 -12.08
N GLU A 385 -10.02 16.51 -12.80
CA GLU A 385 -10.11 16.39 -14.25
C GLU A 385 -10.93 17.56 -14.83
N GLY A 386 -10.26 18.65 -15.25
CA GLY A 386 -10.94 19.73 -15.95
C GLY A 386 -10.27 21.11 -15.93
N THR A 387 -11.02 22.13 -16.33
CA THR A 387 -10.52 23.50 -16.50
C THR A 387 -10.05 24.16 -15.19
N ALA A 388 -10.44 23.64 -14.03
CA ALA A 388 -9.92 24.07 -12.74
C ALA A 388 -8.49 23.58 -12.52
N ASP A 389 -8.20 22.33 -12.87
CA ASP A 389 -6.85 21.75 -12.82
C ASP A 389 -5.90 22.47 -13.78
N ASP A 390 -6.36 22.77 -15.01
CA ASP A 390 -5.61 23.60 -15.96
C ASP A 390 -5.26 24.99 -15.40
N LYS A 391 -6.19 25.61 -14.65
CA LYS A 391 -6.00 26.93 -14.05
C LYS A 391 -5.01 26.90 -12.90
N LYS A 392 -5.04 25.88 -12.06
CA LYS A 392 -4.04 25.65 -11.00
C LYS A 392 -2.66 25.44 -11.61
N SER A 393 -2.55 24.57 -12.61
CA SER A 393 -1.31 24.33 -13.36
C SER A 393 -0.77 25.58 -14.07
N GLN A 394 -1.65 26.46 -14.55
CA GLN A 394 -1.27 27.76 -15.10
C GLN A 394 -0.81 28.73 -14.02
N ALA A 395 -1.49 28.77 -12.87
CA ALA A 395 -1.15 29.63 -11.73
C ALA A 395 0.23 29.29 -11.16
N HIS A 396 0.47 27.99 -10.91
CA HIS A 396 1.74 27.47 -10.44
C HIS A 396 2.91 27.93 -11.33
N ARG A 397 2.79 27.74 -12.65
CA ARG A 397 3.81 28.20 -13.62
C ARG A 397 4.03 29.71 -13.62
N LEU A 398 2.96 30.51 -13.51
CA LEU A 398 3.07 31.97 -13.46
C LEU A 398 3.77 32.46 -12.19
N LEU A 399 3.54 31.78 -11.07
CA LEU A 399 4.16 32.09 -9.79
C LEU A 399 5.63 31.62 -9.78
N LEU A 400 5.96 30.47 -10.35
CA LEU A 400 7.35 30.01 -10.51
C LEU A 400 8.21 30.94 -11.39
N GLN A 401 7.60 31.64 -12.36
CA GLN A 401 8.30 32.69 -13.12
C GLN A 401 8.74 33.88 -12.26
N ARG A 402 8.13 34.06 -11.08
CA ARG A 402 8.49 35.11 -10.12
C ARG A 402 9.60 34.70 -9.15
N VAL A 403 9.77 33.39 -8.93
CA VAL A 403 10.90 32.83 -8.16
C VAL A 403 12.23 33.12 -8.84
N ASN A 404 12.25 33.11 -10.18
CA ASN A 404 13.45 33.23 -11.00
C ASN A 404 13.78 34.68 -11.43
N ARG A 405 13.20 35.69 -10.78
CA ARG A 405 13.47 37.12 -11.01
C ARG A 405 14.13 37.72 -9.78
#